data_AF-A0A543AWW7-F1
#
_entry.id   AF-A0A543AWW7-F1
#
_cell.length_a   1.000
_cell.length_b   1.000
_cell.length_c   1.000
_cell.angle_alpha   90.00
_cell.angle_beta   90.00
_cell.angle_gamma   90.00
#
_symmetry.space_group_name_H-M   'P 1'
#
loop_
_entity.id
_entity.type
_entity.pdbx_description
1 polymer ?
#
loop_
_entity_poly.entity_id
_entity_poly.type
_entity_poly.pdbx_seq_one_letter_code
_entity_poly.pdbx_strand_id
1 'polypeptide(L)'
;MSAPPSDTESPRRSNHGRRGFRRLAARLILITVAAFATLFFISPGVAQAACSDDEWHNDFKECLSELETPPTSGCKEPPVASSPDSGMAGWFAQGPEWLNDPDFRDGKFTVPQGSYTTYGYAGYDLPVFAQDCIGDLVPDADSAGNDLASLEFTLATGIIGASNGLREAAWTPAGMWGWANDFLDTASQAIYEKVFSVFGAITIALVGIYLIWRSRQADMSMAVTTTGWAVLILIMVTAVARWPVESATFADEGLTASLSVVQDAIGPESSEQCESDCRDLRTPAQRASDMATGEVLYHNWLRATLGKSEDVVYERNSDGDIVYDDDGEPVVTGGNVAYKYGPALFDAQAMTWAEIDESRNSPEDRQRIIAGKQEQWLKVAAAIEREDPEAYATLTGARGWDRVGTGFLALLSAIFFAAFDITASILIILGFLLIRWAVVAIPLIGTIAILRPASGGFKRLVSMVVAAVINVVVFGVAAAVYLFAVSHVLSASIPGWLQVILIGLLGLVAWMVLRPYRRIASLRGGSTLAEAAFGRRRANVEVKNKTVVNNNEKVRTESAKEEAPETRAETREPAAAKVSDNVSSGLPARPTPGRDTSSPGRSRPGYSIYRPTTAPRREAGDRPMVSVRPD
;
A
#
# COMPACT_ATOMS: atom_id res chain seq x y z
N MET A 1 -51.94 8.95 -108.33
CA MET A 1 -53.01 9.07 -107.33
C MET A 1 -53.35 7.67 -106.83
N SER A 2 -53.59 7.58 -105.54
CA SER A 2 -53.39 6.45 -104.63
C SER A 2 -54.43 5.33 -104.75
N ALA A 3 -54.02 4.09 -104.47
CA ALA A 3 -54.85 3.08 -103.80
C ALA A 3 -53.97 2.01 -103.10
N PRO A 4 -54.34 1.49 -101.91
CA PRO A 4 -53.45 0.76 -100.99
C PRO A 4 -53.71 -0.77 -100.96
N PRO A 5 -52.87 -1.57 -100.25
CA PRO A 5 -52.87 -3.02 -100.34
C PRO A 5 -53.78 -3.71 -99.30
N SER A 6 -54.21 -4.91 -99.65
CA SER A 6 -54.93 -5.88 -98.82
C SER A 6 -53.96 -6.93 -98.29
N ASP A 7 -53.94 -7.17 -96.98
CA ASP A 7 -53.44 -8.42 -96.39
C ASP A 7 -54.35 -8.87 -95.25
N THR A 8 -54.57 -10.18 -95.20
CA THR A 8 -55.53 -10.92 -94.39
C THR A 8 -54.90 -11.38 -93.07
N GLU A 9 -55.55 -11.08 -91.94
CA GLU A 9 -55.12 -11.49 -90.59
C GLU A 9 -56.14 -12.43 -89.94
N SER A 10 -55.65 -13.47 -89.26
CA SER A 10 -56.38 -14.47 -88.45
C SER A 10 -56.33 -14.10 -86.96
N PRO A 11 -57.38 -14.36 -86.14
CA PRO A 11 -57.44 -13.84 -84.78
C PRO A 11 -56.70 -14.73 -83.76
N ARG A 12 -55.73 -14.15 -83.05
CA ARG A 12 -55.18 -14.70 -81.79
C ARG A 12 -55.98 -14.21 -80.59
N ARG A 13 -56.53 -15.14 -79.80
CA ARG A 13 -57.12 -14.89 -78.46
C ARG A 13 -56.02 -14.52 -77.45
N SER A 14 -56.17 -13.35 -76.81
CA SER A 14 -55.29 -12.82 -75.76
C SER A 14 -55.53 -13.48 -74.40
N ASN A 15 -54.48 -14.00 -73.76
CA ASN A 15 -54.52 -14.65 -72.44
C ASN A 15 -53.71 -13.80 -71.43
N HIS A 16 -54.17 -12.59 -71.12
CA HIS A 16 -53.44 -11.63 -70.27
C HIS A 16 -53.93 -11.51 -68.81
N GLY A 17 -54.98 -12.21 -68.40
CA GLY A 17 -55.49 -12.11 -67.02
C GLY A 17 -54.77 -12.96 -65.96
N ARG A 18 -54.09 -14.05 -66.33
CA ARG A 18 -53.61 -15.07 -65.36
C ARG A 18 -52.20 -14.86 -64.80
N ARG A 19 -51.39 -13.96 -65.37
CA ARG A 19 -49.99 -13.77 -64.92
C ARG A 19 -49.83 -12.73 -63.80
N GLY A 20 -50.71 -11.73 -63.72
CA GLY A 20 -50.68 -10.73 -62.65
C GLY A 20 -51.04 -11.31 -61.28
N PHE A 21 -52.10 -12.13 -61.23
CA PHE A 21 -52.61 -12.70 -59.99
C PHE A 21 -51.64 -13.68 -59.33
N ARG A 22 -50.91 -14.47 -60.11
CA ARG A 22 -49.89 -15.42 -59.60
C ARG A 22 -48.68 -14.71 -58.99
N ARG A 23 -48.28 -13.55 -59.51
CA ARG A 23 -47.14 -12.79 -58.97
C ARG A 23 -47.49 -12.05 -57.69
N LEU A 24 -48.74 -11.59 -57.57
CA LEU A 24 -49.23 -10.95 -56.34
C LEU A 24 -49.40 -11.97 -55.21
N ALA A 25 -49.99 -13.14 -55.51
CA ALA A 25 -50.17 -14.22 -54.54
C ALA A 25 -48.83 -14.78 -54.03
N ALA A 26 -47.83 -14.94 -54.91
CA ALA A 26 -46.50 -15.39 -54.51
C ALA A 26 -45.79 -14.39 -53.59
N ARG A 27 -45.95 -13.08 -53.81
CA ARG A 27 -45.38 -12.04 -52.93
C ARG A 27 -46.07 -11.97 -51.57
N LEU A 28 -47.39 -12.13 -51.53
CA LEU A 28 -48.14 -12.19 -50.27
C LEU A 28 -47.76 -13.43 -49.44
N ILE A 29 -47.60 -14.59 -50.07
CA ILE A 29 -47.17 -15.81 -49.37
C ILE A 29 -45.75 -15.64 -48.81
N LEU A 30 -44.84 -15.03 -49.57
CA LEU A 30 -43.45 -14.82 -49.13
C LEU A 30 -43.35 -13.81 -47.98
N ILE A 31 -44.21 -12.79 -47.97
CA ILE A 31 -44.32 -11.83 -46.85
C ILE A 31 -44.94 -12.51 -45.63
N THR A 32 -45.96 -13.36 -45.80
CA THR A 32 -46.54 -14.10 -44.66
C THR A 32 -45.59 -15.15 -44.09
N VAL A 33 -44.77 -15.81 -44.92
CA VAL A 33 -43.76 -16.78 -44.45
C VAL A 33 -42.60 -16.07 -43.77
N ALA A 34 -42.19 -14.89 -44.26
CA ALA A 34 -41.19 -14.06 -43.57
C ALA A 34 -41.71 -13.52 -42.23
N ALA A 35 -42.98 -13.10 -42.16
CA ALA A 35 -43.62 -12.65 -40.92
C ALA A 35 -43.87 -13.80 -39.91
N PHE A 36 -44.17 -15.00 -40.39
CA PHE A 36 -44.29 -16.19 -39.52
C PHE A 36 -42.93 -16.69 -39.03
N ALA A 37 -41.88 -16.59 -39.84
CA ALA A 37 -40.52 -16.92 -39.42
C ALA A 37 -40.01 -15.97 -38.31
N THR A 38 -40.33 -14.68 -38.38
CA THR A 38 -39.97 -13.73 -37.31
C THR A 38 -40.76 -13.92 -36.02
N LEU A 39 -41.93 -14.58 -36.05
CA LEU A 39 -42.75 -14.85 -34.87
C LEU A 39 -42.44 -16.18 -34.18
N PHE A 40 -41.71 -17.09 -34.85
CA PHE A 40 -41.41 -18.44 -34.32
C PHE A 40 -39.91 -18.72 -34.08
N PHE A 41 -39.00 -17.81 -34.46
CA PHE A 41 -37.62 -17.79 -33.95
C PHE A 41 -37.52 -16.91 -32.69
N ILE A 42 -38.37 -17.20 -31.70
CA ILE A 42 -38.03 -16.91 -30.31
C ILE A 42 -37.26 -18.14 -29.87
N SER A 43 -35.93 -18.07 -29.95
CA SER A 43 -35.08 -18.99 -29.19
C SER A 43 -35.65 -19.09 -27.78
N PRO A 44 -35.69 -20.25 -27.12
CA PRO A 44 -36.03 -20.29 -25.72
C PRO A 44 -34.92 -19.52 -25.00
N GLY A 45 -35.16 -18.22 -24.78
CA GLY A 45 -34.41 -17.45 -23.82
C GLY A 45 -34.69 -18.13 -22.50
N VAL A 46 -33.70 -18.88 -22.02
CA VAL A 46 -33.60 -19.16 -20.58
C VAL A 46 -33.78 -17.79 -19.94
N ALA A 47 -34.89 -17.64 -19.23
CA ALA A 47 -35.23 -16.40 -18.55
C ALA A 47 -34.02 -16.08 -17.67
N GLN A 48 -33.29 -14.99 -18.00
CA GLN A 48 -32.33 -14.45 -17.07
C GLN A 48 -33.11 -14.09 -15.82
N ALA A 49 -32.76 -14.75 -14.71
CA ALA A 49 -32.99 -14.28 -13.37
C ALA A 49 -32.99 -12.75 -13.35
N ALA A 50 -34.05 -12.18 -12.79
CA ALA A 50 -34.35 -10.75 -12.84
C ALA A 50 -33.42 -9.90 -11.93
N CYS A 51 -32.19 -10.35 -11.68
CA CYS A 51 -31.22 -9.62 -10.89
C CYS A 51 -30.78 -8.35 -11.61
N SER A 52 -30.84 -7.25 -10.89
CA SER A 52 -30.23 -5.98 -11.24
C SER A 52 -28.70 -6.10 -11.31
N ASP A 53 -28.06 -5.11 -11.94
CA ASP A 53 -26.60 -5.06 -12.03
C ASP A 53 -25.94 -4.90 -10.65
N ASP A 54 -26.65 -4.30 -9.70
CA ASP A 54 -26.19 -4.13 -8.31
C ASP A 54 -26.28 -5.41 -7.50
N GLU A 55 -27.39 -6.14 -7.57
CA GLU A 55 -27.54 -7.47 -6.96
C GLU A 55 -26.48 -8.45 -7.51
N TRP A 56 -26.14 -8.33 -8.79
CA TRP A 56 -25.03 -9.09 -9.37
C TRP A 56 -23.65 -8.67 -8.85
N HIS A 57 -23.45 -7.40 -8.48
CA HIS A 57 -22.18 -6.94 -7.94
C HIS A 57 -22.01 -7.34 -6.47
N ASN A 58 -23.04 -7.11 -5.66
CA ASN A 58 -23.01 -7.25 -4.20
C ASN A 58 -23.45 -8.64 -3.72
N ASP A 59 -24.48 -9.23 -4.33
CA ASP A 59 -25.16 -10.46 -3.86
C ASP A 59 -25.24 -11.56 -4.94
N PHE A 60 -24.19 -11.68 -5.75
CA PHE A 60 -24.17 -12.58 -6.91
C PHE A 60 -24.51 -14.05 -6.63
N LYS A 61 -24.33 -14.53 -5.39
CA LYS A 61 -24.57 -15.94 -5.02
C LYS A 61 -26.04 -16.32 -5.19
N GLU A 62 -26.96 -15.42 -4.87
CA GLU A 62 -28.40 -15.64 -5.06
C GLU A 62 -28.72 -15.69 -6.56
N CYS A 63 -28.24 -14.70 -7.32
CA CYS A 63 -28.38 -14.63 -8.77
C CYS A 63 -27.78 -15.85 -9.52
N LEU A 64 -26.64 -16.35 -9.05
CA LEU A 64 -25.98 -17.53 -9.61
C LEU A 64 -26.80 -18.80 -9.40
N SER A 65 -27.53 -18.90 -8.29
CA SER A 65 -28.34 -20.07 -7.95
C SER A 65 -29.51 -20.28 -8.92
N GLU A 66 -29.99 -19.19 -9.53
CA GLU A 66 -31.06 -19.20 -10.52
C GLU A 66 -30.59 -19.58 -11.93
N LEU A 67 -29.28 -19.51 -12.20
CA LEU A 67 -28.72 -19.84 -13.50
C LEU A 67 -28.56 -21.35 -13.72
N GLU A 68 -29.04 -21.82 -14.87
CA GLU A 68 -28.77 -23.17 -15.36
C GLU A 68 -27.29 -23.35 -15.68
N THR A 69 -26.73 -24.48 -15.24
CA THR A 69 -25.34 -24.85 -15.52
C THR A 69 -25.19 -25.21 -16.99
N PRO A 70 -24.36 -24.48 -17.78
CA PRO A 70 -24.15 -24.83 -19.17
C PRO A 70 -23.42 -26.18 -19.25
N PRO A 71 -23.71 -27.03 -20.26
CA PRO A 71 -23.01 -28.29 -20.43
C PRO A 71 -21.52 -28.03 -20.65
N THR A 72 -20.67 -28.74 -19.91
CA THR A 72 -19.22 -28.76 -20.14
C THR A 72 -18.93 -29.42 -21.49
N SER A 73 -18.82 -28.62 -22.55
CA SER A 73 -18.23 -29.08 -23.81
C SER A 73 -16.73 -29.29 -23.58
N GLY A 74 -16.15 -30.38 -24.11
CA GLY A 74 -14.76 -30.78 -23.86
C GLY A 74 -13.65 -29.79 -24.28
N CYS A 75 -13.99 -28.60 -24.77
CA CYS A 75 -13.07 -27.51 -25.07
C CYS A 75 -13.18 -26.31 -24.09
N LYS A 76 -14.19 -26.29 -23.20
CA LYS A 76 -14.42 -25.23 -22.19
C LYS A 76 -14.01 -25.74 -20.80
N GLU A 77 -12.72 -25.91 -20.56
CA GLU A 77 -12.19 -26.32 -19.26
C GLU A 77 -12.06 -25.10 -18.32
N PRO A 78 -12.82 -25.02 -17.21
CA PRO A 78 -12.72 -23.91 -16.26
C PRO A 78 -11.42 -23.97 -15.44
N PRO A 79 -10.85 -22.82 -15.04
CA PRO A 79 -9.64 -22.78 -14.23
C PRO A 79 -9.86 -23.41 -12.85
N VAL A 80 -8.77 -23.90 -12.26
CA VAL A 80 -8.78 -24.35 -10.87
C VAL A 80 -8.57 -23.13 -9.98
N ALA A 81 -9.45 -22.94 -9.00
CA ALA A 81 -9.32 -21.84 -8.06
C ALA A 81 -7.99 -21.91 -7.28
N SER A 82 -7.29 -20.78 -7.20
CA SER A 82 -6.01 -20.68 -6.47
C SER A 82 -6.24 -20.41 -4.98
N SER A 83 -5.27 -20.78 -4.14
CA SER A 83 -5.36 -20.59 -2.69
C SER A 83 -4.83 -19.21 -2.26
N PRO A 84 -5.29 -18.65 -1.12
CA PRO A 84 -4.84 -17.35 -0.62
C PRO A 84 -3.33 -17.21 -0.45
N ASP A 85 -2.66 -18.34 -0.22
CA ASP A 85 -1.22 -18.48 0.01
C ASP A 85 -0.49 -19.20 -1.13
N SER A 86 -1.06 -19.19 -2.35
CA SER A 86 -0.40 -19.71 -3.54
C SER A 86 0.47 -18.66 -4.24
N GLY A 87 1.31 -19.11 -5.18
CA GLY A 87 2.22 -18.23 -5.94
C GLY A 87 3.36 -17.63 -5.11
N MET A 88 4.08 -16.67 -5.69
CA MET A 88 5.21 -16.00 -5.02
C MET A 88 4.76 -15.13 -3.83
N ALA A 89 3.57 -14.52 -3.95
CA ALA A 89 3.00 -13.70 -2.89
C ALA A 89 2.56 -14.54 -1.68
N GLY A 90 2.21 -15.80 -1.91
CA GLY A 90 1.88 -16.77 -0.86
C GLY A 90 2.94 -16.93 0.23
N TRP A 91 4.22 -16.70 -0.08
CA TRP A 91 5.29 -16.70 0.94
C TRP A 91 5.11 -15.64 2.02
N PHE A 92 4.40 -14.55 1.69
CA PHE A 92 4.12 -13.43 2.58
C PHE A 92 2.70 -13.45 3.14
N ALA A 93 1.86 -14.41 2.73
CA ALA A 93 0.45 -14.43 3.07
C ALA A 93 0.25 -14.82 4.53
N GLN A 94 -0.50 -14.00 5.27
CA GLN A 94 -0.91 -14.28 6.64
C GLN A 94 -2.44 -14.15 6.70
N GLY A 95 -3.08 -15.27 7.00
CA GLY A 95 -4.53 -15.28 7.23
C GLY A 95 -4.87 -14.46 8.47
N PRO A 96 -6.03 -13.79 8.50
CA PRO A 96 -6.41 -13.00 9.67
C PRO A 96 -6.67 -13.86 10.91
N GLU A 97 -6.26 -13.36 12.08
CA GLU A 97 -6.31 -14.13 13.33
C GLU A 97 -7.73 -14.51 13.77
N TRP A 98 -8.73 -13.68 13.47
CA TRP A 98 -10.14 -13.91 13.85
C TRP A 98 -10.78 -15.12 13.15
N LEU A 99 -10.20 -15.63 12.06
CA LEU A 99 -10.65 -16.89 11.46
C LEU A 99 -10.53 -18.08 12.42
N ASN A 100 -9.62 -17.98 13.40
CA ASN A 100 -9.42 -19.01 14.42
C ASN A 100 -10.38 -18.84 15.61
N ASP A 101 -11.14 -17.73 15.70
CA ASP A 101 -12.09 -17.49 16.77
C ASP A 101 -13.34 -18.36 16.59
N PRO A 102 -13.69 -19.24 17.55
CA PRO A 102 -14.90 -20.05 17.47
C PRO A 102 -16.17 -19.20 17.33
N ASP A 103 -16.23 -18.02 17.95
CA ASP A 103 -17.41 -17.16 17.88
C ASP A 103 -17.60 -16.57 16.48
N PHE A 104 -16.51 -16.30 15.76
CA PHE A 104 -16.55 -15.91 14.34
C PHE A 104 -17.03 -17.06 13.47
N ARG A 105 -16.46 -18.27 13.68
CA ARG A 105 -16.82 -19.48 12.91
C ARG A 105 -18.27 -19.91 13.14
N ASP A 106 -18.80 -19.67 14.33
CA ASP A 106 -20.20 -19.90 14.70
C ASP A 106 -21.14 -18.79 14.18
N GLY A 107 -20.62 -17.74 13.53
CA GLY A 107 -21.40 -16.62 13.01
C GLY A 107 -21.98 -15.70 14.08
N LYS A 108 -21.41 -15.65 15.28
CA LYS A 108 -21.90 -14.80 16.38
C LYS A 108 -21.55 -13.32 16.20
N PHE A 109 -20.60 -13.02 15.33
CA PHE A 109 -20.28 -11.66 14.90
C PHE A 109 -19.73 -11.70 13.48
N THR A 110 -19.83 -10.59 12.76
CA THR A 110 -19.24 -10.42 11.44
C THR A 110 -18.06 -9.44 11.49
N VAL A 111 -17.13 -9.61 10.56
CA VAL A 111 -16.00 -8.70 10.36
C VAL A 111 -16.09 -8.17 8.94
N PRO A 112 -15.96 -6.85 8.70
CA PRO A 112 -15.86 -6.32 7.36
C PRO A 112 -14.69 -6.99 6.63
N GLN A 113 -14.93 -7.50 5.43
CA GLN A 113 -13.89 -8.14 4.64
C GLN A 113 -13.55 -7.31 3.41
N GLY A 114 -12.26 -7.20 3.13
CA GLY A 114 -11.72 -6.69 1.87
C GLY A 114 -11.09 -7.83 1.05
N SER A 115 -10.49 -7.49 -0.09
CA SER A 115 -9.97 -8.49 -1.02
C SER A 115 -8.88 -9.37 -0.40
N TYR A 116 -7.97 -8.81 0.42
CA TYR A 116 -6.88 -9.57 1.05
C TYR A 116 -7.39 -10.42 2.23
N THR A 117 -8.24 -9.86 3.07
CA THR A 117 -8.79 -10.55 4.25
C THR A 117 -9.79 -11.64 3.87
N THR A 118 -10.39 -11.58 2.68
CA THR A 118 -11.25 -12.64 2.12
C THR A 118 -10.44 -13.69 1.36
N TYR A 119 -9.68 -13.26 0.34
CA TYR A 119 -9.07 -14.12 -0.67
C TYR A 119 -7.53 -14.19 -0.60
N GLY A 120 -6.88 -13.39 0.24
CA GLY A 120 -5.43 -13.27 0.27
C GLY A 120 -4.86 -12.83 -1.08
N TYR A 121 -4.03 -13.68 -1.68
CA TYR A 121 -3.51 -13.50 -3.04
C TYR A 121 -4.12 -14.47 -4.07
N ALA A 122 -5.22 -15.14 -3.74
CA ALA A 122 -5.94 -16.00 -4.67
C ALA A 122 -6.58 -15.19 -5.81
N GLY A 123 -6.75 -15.83 -6.97
CA GLY A 123 -7.50 -15.28 -8.11
C GLY A 123 -6.78 -14.23 -8.95
N TYR A 124 -5.53 -13.84 -8.64
CA TYR A 124 -4.79 -12.88 -9.47
C TYR A 124 -4.09 -13.51 -10.69
N ASP A 125 -4.35 -14.79 -10.93
CA ASP A 125 -3.93 -15.49 -12.14
C ASP A 125 -4.72 -14.97 -13.36
N LEU A 126 -4.10 -15.05 -14.53
CA LEU A 126 -4.73 -14.74 -15.81
C LEU A 126 -4.98 -16.03 -16.58
N PRO A 127 -6.01 -16.82 -16.21
CA PRO A 127 -6.29 -18.06 -16.91
C PRO A 127 -6.65 -17.77 -18.36
N VAL A 128 -6.33 -18.74 -19.22
CA VAL A 128 -6.82 -18.79 -20.60
C VAL A 128 -7.94 -19.83 -20.62
N PHE A 129 -9.13 -19.42 -21.02
CA PHE A 129 -10.34 -20.25 -21.01
C PHE A 129 -10.83 -20.51 -22.43
N ALA A 130 -11.35 -21.70 -22.71
CA ALA A 130 -12.01 -22.05 -23.97
C ALA A 130 -11.19 -21.80 -25.27
N GLN A 131 -9.86 -21.73 -25.20
CA GLN A 131 -9.00 -21.48 -26.36
C GLN A 131 -9.22 -22.51 -27.47
N ASP A 132 -9.37 -23.78 -27.10
CA ASP A 132 -9.61 -24.90 -28.04
C ASP A 132 -10.98 -24.83 -28.72
N CYS A 133 -11.96 -24.12 -28.14
CA CYS A 133 -13.28 -23.93 -28.77
C CYS A 133 -13.25 -22.91 -29.90
N ILE A 134 -12.24 -22.02 -29.91
CA ILE A 134 -12.12 -20.91 -30.85
C ILE A 134 -11.29 -21.35 -32.08
N GLY A 135 -10.61 -22.50 -32.02
CA GLY A 135 -9.79 -23.08 -33.10
C GLY A 135 -8.44 -22.39 -33.27
N ASP A 136 -7.71 -22.68 -34.38
CA ASP A 136 -6.43 -22.04 -34.80
C ASP A 136 -6.54 -20.51 -35.03
N LEU A 137 -7.65 -19.88 -34.63
CA LEU A 137 -7.92 -18.45 -34.74
C LEU A 137 -7.27 -17.62 -33.64
N VAL A 138 -6.64 -18.23 -32.62
CA VAL A 138 -5.71 -17.53 -31.71
C VAL A 138 -4.30 -17.68 -32.30
N PRO A 139 -3.74 -16.65 -32.93
CA PRO A 139 -2.38 -16.69 -33.45
C PRO A 139 -1.38 -17.08 -32.35
N ASP A 140 -0.29 -17.76 -32.71
CA ASP A 140 0.84 -18.04 -31.80
C ASP A 140 1.39 -16.78 -31.10
N ALA A 141 1.14 -15.60 -31.66
CA ALA A 141 1.51 -14.33 -31.06
C ALA A 141 0.64 -13.99 -29.82
N ASP A 142 -0.64 -14.37 -29.81
CA ASP A 142 -1.56 -14.08 -28.69
C ASP A 142 -1.35 -15.04 -27.52
N SER A 143 -0.97 -16.30 -27.76
CA SER A 143 -0.54 -17.21 -26.69
C SER A 143 0.71 -16.68 -25.98
N ALA A 144 1.71 -16.21 -26.74
CA ALA A 144 2.88 -15.53 -26.18
C ALA A 144 2.51 -14.25 -25.40
N GLY A 145 1.48 -13.52 -25.87
CA GLY A 145 0.92 -12.38 -25.15
C GLY A 145 0.31 -12.77 -23.80
N ASN A 146 -0.52 -13.83 -23.76
CA ASN A 146 -1.09 -14.34 -22.52
C ASN A 146 -0.02 -14.79 -21.51
N ASP A 147 1.00 -15.51 -21.97
CA ASP A 147 2.11 -15.95 -21.12
C ASP A 147 2.87 -14.76 -20.51
N LEU A 148 3.13 -13.72 -21.32
CA LEU A 148 3.78 -12.50 -20.87
C LEU A 148 2.90 -11.74 -19.87
N ALA A 149 1.60 -11.56 -20.17
CA ALA A 149 0.67 -10.89 -19.27
C ALA A 149 0.56 -11.63 -17.92
N SER A 150 0.51 -12.96 -17.95
CA SER A 150 0.49 -13.80 -16.74
C SER A 150 1.77 -13.64 -15.91
N LEU A 151 2.93 -13.57 -16.56
CA LEU A 151 4.20 -13.28 -15.88
C LEU A 151 4.20 -11.90 -15.22
N GLU A 152 3.73 -10.87 -15.93
CA GLU A 152 3.63 -9.50 -15.41
C GLU A 152 2.72 -9.44 -14.18
N PHE A 153 1.55 -10.09 -14.22
CA PHE A 153 0.64 -10.19 -13.06
C PHE A 153 1.23 -10.98 -11.90
N THR A 154 1.93 -12.07 -12.19
CA THR A 154 2.60 -12.88 -11.16
C THR A 154 3.67 -12.07 -10.44
N LEU A 155 4.43 -11.25 -11.18
CA LEU A 155 5.41 -10.31 -10.61
C LEU A 155 4.73 -9.19 -9.82
N ALA A 156 3.65 -8.60 -10.35
CA ALA A 156 2.89 -7.56 -9.67
C ALA A 156 2.34 -8.05 -8.32
N THR A 157 1.72 -9.23 -8.33
CA THR A 157 1.17 -9.89 -7.13
C THR A 157 2.30 -10.21 -6.14
N GLY A 158 3.44 -10.71 -6.60
CA GLY A 158 4.62 -10.94 -5.75
C GLY A 158 5.18 -9.67 -5.10
N ILE A 159 5.20 -8.54 -5.82
CA ILE A 159 5.65 -7.24 -5.29
C ILE A 159 4.68 -6.71 -4.23
N ILE A 160 3.37 -6.75 -4.49
CA ILE A 160 2.35 -6.38 -3.50
C ILE A 160 2.41 -7.33 -2.29
N GLY A 161 2.63 -8.63 -2.53
CA GLY A 161 2.90 -9.64 -1.51
C GLY A 161 4.03 -9.26 -0.58
N ALA A 162 5.19 -8.96 -1.15
CA ALA A 162 6.36 -8.52 -0.40
C ALA A 162 6.12 -7.21 0.37
N SER A 163 5.41 -6.26 -0.23
CA SER A 163 5.05 -4.98 0.40
C SER A 163 4.15 -5.19 1.62
N ASN A 164 3.06 -5.96 1.46
CA ASN A 164 2.11 -6.25 2.53
C ASN A 164 2.78 -7.06 3.65
N GLY A 165 3.53 -8.12 3.33
CA GLY A 165 4.21 -8.91 4.36
C GLY A 165 5.21 -8.09 5.18
N LEU A 166 5.91 -7.16 4.54
CA LEU A 166 6.83 -6.27 5.23
C LEU A 166 6.11 -5.20 6.07
N ARG A 167 4.97 -4.72 5.59
CA ARG A 167 4.08 -3.81 6.34
C ARG A 167 3.51 -4.53 7.56
N GLU A 168 2.95 -5.71 7.41
CA GLU A 168 2.44 -6.49 8.55
C GLU A 168 3.54 -6.77 9.57
N ALA A 169 4.73 -7.18 9.13
CA ALA A 169 5.89 -7.37 10.01
C ALA A 169 6.33 -6.09 10.75
N ALA A 170 6.15 -4.91 10.13
CA ALA A 170 6.44 -3.62 10.77
C ALA A 170 5.43 -3.25 11.86
N TRP A 171 4.22 -3.85 11.85
CA TRP A 171 3.15 -3.61 12.82
C TRP A 171 3.01 -4.70 13.88
N THR A 172 3.57 -5.89 13.65
CA THR A 172 3.66 -6.99 14.60
C THR A 172 5.13 -7.31 14.96
N PRO A 173 5.87 -6.37 15.58
CA PRO A 173 7.32 -6.52 15.80
C PRO A 173 7.68 -7.76 16.63
N ALA A 174 6.78 -8.22 17.51
CA ALA A 174 6.95 -9.43 18.30
C ALA A 174 6.99 -10.72 17.45
N GLY A 175 6.17 -10.81 16.39
CA GLY A 175 6.12 -11.98 15.51
C GLY A 175 7.41 -12.15 14.70
N MET A 176 7.99 -11.06 14.22
CA MET A 176 9.21 -11.09 13.40
C MET A 176 10.47 -11.39 14.21
N TRP A 177 10.62 -10.83 15.42
CA TRP A 177 11.84 -10.97 16.23
C TRP A 177 11.66 -11.92 17.42
N GLY A 178 10.62 -12.74 17.46
CA GLY A 178 10.41 -13.72 18.53
C GLY A 178 11.63 -14.60 18.75
N TRP A 179 12.34 -14.98 17.68
CA TRP A 179 13.60 -15.73 17.73
C TRP A 179 14.73 -15.01 18.48
N ALA A 180 14.73 -13.67 18.48
CA ALA A 180 15.74 -12.88 19.15
C ALA A 180 15.45 -12.71 20.65
N ASN A 181 14.28 -13.13 21.17
CA ASN A 181 13.97 -13.06 22.59
C ASN A 181 14.99 -13.86 23.42
N ASP A 182 15.25 -15.12 23.05
CA ASP A 182 16.24 -15.98 23.73
C ASP A 182 17.64 -15.38 23.72
N PHE A 183 18.02 -14.78 22.58
CA PHE A 183 19.29 -14.06 22.45
C PHE A 183 19.33 -12.83 23.35
N LEU A 184 18.27 -12.02 23.37
CA LEU A 184 18.19 -10.83 24.23
C LEU A 184 18.29 -11.22 25.70
N ASP A 185 17.59 -12.26 26.13
CA ASP A 185 17.63 -12.74 27.52
C ASP A 185 19.03 -13.20 27.88
N THR A 186 19.62 -14.09 27.06
CA THR A 186 20.95 -14.64 27.30
C THR A 186 22.03 -13.55 27.29
N ALA A 187 22.01 -12.66 26.28
CA ALA A 187 22.99 -11.60 26.13
C ALA A 187 22.86 -10.55 27.24
N SER A 188 21.64 -10.10 27.55
CA SER A 188 21.40 -9.09 28.59
C SER A 188 21.79 -9.63 29.96
N GLN A 189 21.43 -10.87 30.27
CA GLN A 189 21.82 -11.52 31.53
C GLN A 189 23.34 -11.67 31.64
N ALA A 190 24.00 -12.17 30.59
CA ALA A 190 25.46 -12.31 30.59
C ALA A 190 26.17 -10.96 30.77
N ILE A 191 25.72 -9.90 30.07
CA ILE A 191 26.29 -8.56 30.22
C ILE A 191 26.04 -8.02 31.63
N TYR A 192 24.85 -8.19 32.17
CA TYR A 192 24.53 -7.74 33.53
C TYR A 192 25.41 -8.42 34.58
N GLU A 193 25.51 -9.76 34.53
CA GLU A 193 26.30 -10.53 35.49
C GLU A 193 27.79 -10.23 35.38
N LYS A 194 28.34 -10.09 34.17
CA LYS A 194 29.80 -9.93 33.98
C LYS A 194 30.27 -8.49 34.05
N VAL A 195 29.44 -7.54 33.61
CA VAL A 195 29.82 -6.12 33.54
C VAL A 195 29.16 -5.35 34.67
N PHE A 196 27.84 -5.38 34.76
CA PHE A 196 27.13 -4.49 35.68
C PHE A 196 27.35 -4.87 37.15
N SER A 197 27.37 -6.15 37.52
CA SER A 197 27.61 -6.54 38.91
C SER A 197 28.99 -6.08 39.43
N VAL A 198 30.03 -6.24 38.60
CA VAL A 198 31.42 -5.92 38.95
C VAL A 198 31.64 -4.41 38.89
N PHE A 199 31.39 -3.80 37.74
CA PHE A 199 31.64 -2.38 37.55
C PHE A 199 30.62 -1.54 38.32
N GLY A 200 29.33 -1.92 38.35
CA GLY A 200 28.29 -1.21 39.10
C GLY A 200 28.61 -1.10 40.59
N ALA A 201 29.10 -2.16 41.23
CA ALA A 201 29.55 -2.11 42.62
C ALA A 201 30.71 -1.12 42.83
N ILE A 202 31.73 -1.16 41.95
CA ILE A 202 32.83 -0.18 41.95
C ILE A 202 32.30 1.24 41.76
N THR A 203 31.32 1.40 40.87
CA THR A 203 30.74 2.70 40.54
C THR A 203 30.01 3.31 41.73
N ILE A 204 29.20 2.50 42.42
CA ILE A 204 28.49 2.90 43.65
C ILE A 204 29.50 3.26 44.74
N ALA A 205 30.57 2.50 44.90
CA ALA A 205 31.62 2.80 45.86
C ALA A 205 32.31 4.15 45.55
N LEU A 206 32.64 4.41 44.28
CA LEU A 206 33.22 5.68 43.85
C LEU A 206 32.28 6.86 44.05
N VAL A 207 30.99 6.71 43.74
CA VAL A 207 29.98 7.73 44.02
C VAL A 207 29.86 7.96 45.54
N GLY A 208 29.86 6.92 46.36
CA GLY A 208 29.84 7.04 47.82
C GLY A 208 31.05 7.80 48.37
N ILE A 209 32.27 7.47 47.91
CA ILE A 209 33.50 8.19 48.28
C ILE A 209 33.43 9.66 47.83
N TYR A 210 32.95 9.90 46.60
CA TYR A 210 32.77 11.25 46.07
C TYR A 210 31.83 12.09 46.94
N LEU A 211 30.72 11.50 47.41
CA LEU A 211 29.77 12.19 48.28
C LEU A 211 30.36 12.47 49.67
N ILE A 212 31.11 11.53 50.25
CA ILE A 212 31.81 11.76 51.51
C ILE A 212 32.80 12.92 51.34
N TRP A 213 33.58 12.93 50.27
CA TRP A 213 34.54 14.01 50.00
C TRP A 213 33.85 15.36 49.80
N ARG A 214 32.78 15.40 49.00
CA ARG A 214 32.06 16.65 48.70
C ARG A 214 31.22 17.16 49.89
N SER A 215 30.76 16.27 50.77
CA SER A 215 30.09 16.67 52.03
C SER A 215 30.98 17.57 52.89
N ARG A 216 32.31 17.42 52.81
CA ARG A 216 33.27 18.26 53.54
C ARG A 216 33.46 19.64 52.92
N GLN A 217 33.02 19.85 51.68
CA GLN A 217 33.19 21.12 50.94
C GLN A 217 31.94 22.02 50.97
N ALA A 218 30.87 21.62 51.68
CA ALA A 218 29.61 22.36 51.81
C ALA A 218 28.84 22.64 50.50
N ASP A 219 29.30 22.13 49.35
CA ASP A 219 28.63 22.22 48.04
C ASP A 219 27.45 21.23 47.90
N MET A 220 26.42 21.39 48.72
CA MET A 220 25.29 20.44 48.79
C MET A 220 24.46 20.40 47.50
N SER A 221 24.27 21.54 46.81
CA SER A 221 23.40 21.60 45.62
C SER A 221 23.90 20.74 44.45
N MET A 222 25.21 20.73 44.17
CA MET A 222 25.79 19.96 43.07
C MET A 222 25.95 18.47 43.41
N ALA A 223 26.11 18.15 44.70
CA ALA A 223 26.17 16.77 45.18
C ALA A 223 24.80 16.10 45.06
N VAL A 224 23.71 16.80 45.42
CA VAL A 224 22.34 16.30 45.30
C VAL A 224 21.99 15.98 43.85
N THR A 225 22.30 16.86 42.89
CA THR A 225 22.01 16.60 41.47
C THR A 225 22.77 15.40 40.92
N THR A 226 24.05 15.25 41.29
CA THR A 226 24.88 14.13 40.81
C THR A 226 24.41 12.80 41.40
N THR A 227 24.06 12.78 42.68
CA THR A 227 23.49 11.60 43.36
C THR A 227 22.14 11.24 42.76
N GLY A 228 21.27 12.23 42.51
CA GLY A 228 19.97 12.02 41.89
C GLY A 228 20.08 11.35 40.53
N TRP A 229 21.01 11.80 39.67
CA TRP A 229 21.26 11.17 38.38
C TRP A 229 21.82 9.75 38.51
N ALA A 230 22.78 9.53 39.41
CA ALA A 230 23.37 8.22 39.63
C ALA A 230 22.32 7.20 40.09
N VAL A 231 21.44 7.59 41.03
CA VAL A 231 20.34 6.76 41.52
C VAL A 231 19.31 6.50 40.42
N LEU A 232 18.92 7.52 39.64
CA LEU A 232 18.00 7.35 38.52
C LEU A 232 18.53 6.35 37.50
N ILE A 233 19.79 6.50 37.08
CA ILE A 233 20.42 5.59 36.11
C ILE A 233 20.52 4.18 36.70
N LEU A 234 20.86 4.05 37.98
CA LEU A 234 20.93 2.75 38.66
C LEU A 234 19.57 2.05 38.66
N ILE A 235 18.49 2.77 38.98
CA ILE A 235 17.12 2.23 38.95
C ILE A 235 16.75 1.80 37.52
N MET A 236 16.98 2.67 36.54
CA MET A 236 16.66 2.40 35.14
C MET A 236 17.40 1.18 34.61
N VAL A 237 18.72 1.09 34.83
CA VAL A 237 19.53 -0.05 34.38
C VAL A 237 19.12 -1.33 35.09
N THR A 238 18.79 -1.27 36.37
CA THR A 238 18.35 -2.45 37.14
C THR A 238 17.00 -2.95 36.66
N ALA A 239 16.06 -2.06 36.36
CA ALA A 239 14.75 -2.42 35.82
C ALA A 239 14.89 -3.10 34.45
N VAL A 240 15.65 -2.48 33.53
CA VAL A 240 15.90 -3.01 32.18
C VAL A 240 16.63 -4.35 32.22
N ALA A 241 17.61 -4.51 33.11
CA ALA A 241 18.34 -5.77 33.22
C ALA A 241 17.54 -6.91 33.86
N ARG A 242 16.58 -6.58 34.74
CA ARG A 242 15.73 -7.58 35.39
C ARG A 242 14.61 -8.06 34.47
N TRP A 243 14.13 -7.18 33.59
CA TRP A 243 13.04 -7.46 32.65
C TRP A 243 13.38 -6.97 31.22
N PRO A 244 14.39 -7.57 30.57
CA PRO A 244 14.87 -7.08 29.26
C PRO A 244 13.82 -7.25 28.16
N VAL A 245 13.17 -8.42 28.08
CA VAL A 245 12.12 -8.69 27.09
C VAL A 245 10.86 -7.87 27.36
N GLU A 246 10.45 -7.75 28.63
CA GLU A 246 9.26 -6.95 29.01
C GLU A 246 9.46 -5.46 28.70
N SER A 247 10.68 -4.94 28.90
CA SER A 247 11.01 -3.55 28.56
C SER A 247 10.97 -3.30 27.04
N ALA A 248 11.42 -4.28 26.24
CA ALA A 248 11.39 -4.18 24.79
C ALA A 248 9.94 -4.26 24.26
N THR A 249 9.17 -5.24 24.74
CA THR A 249 7.76 -5.42 24.35
C THR A 249 6.89 -4.23 24.76
N PHE A 250 7.11 -3.65 25.95
CA PHE A 250 6.42 -2.41 26.35
C PHE A 250 6.69 -1.23 25.39
N ALA A 251 7.94 -1.09 24.93
CA ALA A 251 8.28 -0.06 23.95
C ALA A 251 7.63 -0.33 22.59
N ASP A 252 7.60 -1.61 22.18
CA ASP A 252 6.98 -2.05 20.94
C ASP A 252 5.46 -1.80 20.94
N GLU A 253 4.76 -2.15 22.03
CA GLU A 253 3.33 -1.90 22.25
C GLU A 253 3.00 -0.40 22.25
N GLY A 254 3.78 0.40 22.97
CA GLY A 254 3.56 1.85 23.02
C GLY A 254 3.71 2.51 21.64
N LEU A 255 4.67 2.06 20.84
CA LEU A 255 4.88 2.57 19.49
C LEU A 255 3.83 2.08 18.49
N THR A 256 3.48 0.81 18.53
CA THR A 256 2.43 0.24 17.66
C THR A 256 1.07 0.87 17.98
N ALA A 257 0.74 1.12 19.24
CA ALA A 257 -0.45 1.88 19.63
C ALA A 257 -0.43 3.32 19.12
N SER A 258 0.74 4.00 19.17
CA SER A 258 0.85 5.35 18.60
C SER A 258 0.68 5.36 17.08
N LEU A 259 1.10 4.28 16.42
CA LEU A 259 1.00 4.10 14.98
C LEU A 259 -0.44 3.77 14.56
N SER A 260 -1.13 2.92 15.32
CA SER A 260 -2.53 2.57 15.06
C SER A 260 -3.42 3.80 15.16
N VAL A 261 -3.28 4.62 16.21
CA VAL A 261 -4.06 5.87 16.36
C VAL A 261 -3.91 6.80 15.16
N VAL A 262 -2.70 6.91 14.62
CA VAL A 262 -2.43 7.74 13.43
C VAL A 262 -3.09 7.17 12.18
N GLN A 263 -3.03 5.86 12.00
CA GLN A 263 -3.65 5.20 10.84
C GLN A 263 -5.16 5.12 10.95
N ASP A 264 -5.73 5.00 12.14
CA ASP A 264 -7.18 5.06 12.33
C ASP A 264 -7.71 6.44 11.95
N ALA A 265 -6.92 7.50 12.17
CA ALA A 265 -7.30 8.86 11.85
C ALA A 265 -7.08 9.28 10.38
N ILE A 266 -6.15 8.63 9.67
CA ILE A 266 -5.67 9.11 8.35
C ILE A 266 -5.64 8.00 7.30
N GLY A 267 -5.47 6.74 7.69
CA GLY A 267 -5.35 5.60 6.78
C GLY A 267 -6.67 5.24 6.10
N PRO A 268 -6.70 4.10 5.37
CA PRO A 268 -7.92 3.60 4.76
C PRO A 268 -9.05 3.50 5.80
N GLU A 269 -10.22 4.02 5.47
CA GLU A 269 -11.35 4.12 6.39
C GLU A 269 -11.70 2.73 6.97
N SER A 270 -11.94 2.68 8.28
CA SER A 270 -12.68 1.55 8.86
C SER A 270 -14.11 1.65 8.33
N SER A 271 -14.67 0.57 7.81
CA SER A 271 -16.02 0.61 7.24
C SER A 271 -17.02 1.07 8.31
N GLU A 272 -17.70 2.20 8.07
CA GLU A 272 -18.78 2.67 8.95
C GLU A 272 -20.03 1.75 8.86
N GLN A 273 -20.07 0.85 7.87
CA GLN A 273 -21.12 -0.16 7.61
C GLN A 273 -21.25 -1.29 8.66
N CYS A 274 -20.69 -1.14 9.86
CA CYS A 274 -20.88 -2.16 10.89
C CYS A 274 -22.22 -1.97 11.61
N GLU A 275 -23.24 -2.74 11.21
CA GLU A 275 -24.48 -2.90 11.96
C GLU A 275 -24.24 -3.58 13.33
N SER A 276 -25.28 -3.77 14.14
CA SER A 276 -25.18 -4.01 15.61
C SER A 276 -24.38 -5.24 16.07
N ASP A 277 -23.97 -6.16 15.18
CA ASP A 277 -23.14 -7.34 15.49
C ASP A 277 -21.82 -7.39 14.69
N CYS A 278 -21.45 -6.31 14.00
CA CYS A 278 -20.22 -6.20 13.23
C CYS A 278 -19.08 -5.57 14.03
N ARG A 279 -17.90 -6.19 14.00
CA ARG A 279 -16.68 -5.70 14.68
C ARG A 279 -15.55 -5.60 13.67
N ASP A 280 -15.03 -4.39 13.43
CA ASP A 280 -13.82 -4.25 12.62
C ASP A 280 -12.59 -4.68 13.45
N LEU A 281 -12.21 -5.95 13.27
CA LEU A 281 -11.03 -6.55 13.87
C LEU A 281 -9.78 -6.43 12.98
N ARG A 282 -9.88 -5.78 11.82
CA ARG A 282 -8.75 -5.66 10.90
C ARG A 282 -7.73 -4.69 11.48
N THR A 283 -6.49 -5.16 11.58
CA THR A 283 -5.38 -4.28 11.91
C THR A 283 -5.23 -3.20 10.84
N PRO A 284 -4.68 -2.02 11.17
CA PRO A 284 -4.37 -0.99 10.16
C PRO A 284 -3.50 -1.50 9.00
N ALA A 285 -2.61 -2.47 9.27
CA ALA A 285 -1.80 -3.12 8.25
C ALA A 285 -2.66 -3.99 7.31
N GLN A 286 -3.62 -4.74 7.83
CA GLN A 286 -4.56 -5.54 7.03
C GLN A 286 -5.50 -4.67 6.19
N ARG A 287 -6.01 -3.55 6.72
CA ARG A 287 -6.77 -2.58 5.91
C ARG A 287 -5.96 -2.03 4.74
N ALA A 288 -4.68 -1.75 4.97
CA ALA A 288 -3.77 -1.36 3.91
C ALA A 288 -3.51 -2.50 2.91
N SER A 289 -3.43 -3.76 3.39
CA SER A 289 -3.31 -4.94 2.54
C SER A 289 -4.56 -5.16 1.68
N ASP A 290 -5.77 -5.00 2.25
CA ASP A 290 -7.06 -5.03 1.56
C ASP A 290 -7.11 -3.97 0.46
N MET A 291 -6.72 -2.73 0.78
CA MET A 291 -6.67 -1.64 -0.18
C MET A 291 -5.66 -1.95 -1.29
N ALA A 292 -4.47 -2.46 -0.98
CA ALA A 292 -3.46 -2.77 -2.00
C ALA A 292 -3.92 -3.89 -2.95
N THR A 293 -4.55 -4.95 -2.44
CA THR A 293 -5.01 -6.06 -3.28
C THR A 293 -6.29 -5.72 -4.05
N GLY A 294 -7.23 -5.00 -3.44
CA GLY A 294 -8.44 -4.53 -4.13
C GLY A 294 -8.13 -3.48 -5.20
N GLU A 295 -7.50 -2.38 -4.79
CA GLU A 295 -7.36 -1.22 -5.66
C GLU A 295 -6.25 -1.39 -6.71
N VAL A 296 -5.16 -2.09 -6.36
CA VAL A 296 -4.02 -2.29 -7.29
C VAL A 296 -4.13 -3.60 -8.05
N LEU A 297 -4.40 -4.73 -7.39
CA LEU A 297 -4.40 -6.02 -8.08
C LEU A 297 -5.75 -6.30 -8.74
N TYR A 298 -6.86 -6.25 -8.01
CA TYR A 298 -8.17 -6.65 -8.53
C TYR A 298 -8.64 -5.77 -9.69
N HIS A 299 -8.58 -4.44 -9.58
CA HIS A 299 -8.98 -3.58 -10.71
C HIS A 299 -8.10 -3.75 -11.95
N ASN A 300 -6.80 -4.01 -11.80
CA ASN A 300 -5.96 -4.29 -12.95
C ASN A 300 -6.24 -5.69 -13.50
N TRP A 301 -6.43 -6.69 -12.64
CA TRP A 301 -6.82 -8.05 -13.03
C TRP A 301 -8.13 -8.03 -13.82
N LEU A 302 -9.12 -7.26 -13.37
CA LEU A 302 -10.41 -7.12 -14.05
C LEU A 302 -10.24 -6.51 -15.44
N ARG A 303 -9.41 -5.47 -15.58
CA ARG A 303 -9.05 -4.89 -16.89
C ARG A 303 -8.33 -5.89 -17.79
N ALA A 304 -7.49 -6.74 -17.22
CA ALA A 304 -6.75 -7.76 -17.98
C ALA A 304 -7.60 -8.99 -18.33
N THR A 305 -8.65 -9.28 -17.56
CA THR A 305 -9.51 -10.43 -17.78
C THR A 305 -10.69 -10.09 -18.68
N LEU A 306 -11.30 -8.91 -18.53
CA LEU A 306 -12.49 -8.51 -19.28
C LEU A 306 -12.23 -7.39 -20.31
N GLY A 307 -11.03 -6.82 -20.33
CA GLY A 307 -10.69 -5.71 -21.23
C GLY A 307 -11.32 -4.37 -20.85
N LYS A 308 -12.02 -4.31 -19.70
CA LYS A 308 -12.79 -3.16 -19.23
C LYS A 308 -12.51 -2.90 -17.75
N SER A 309 -12.51 -1.63 -17.35
CA SER A 309 -12.63 -1.26 -15.94
C SER A 309 -14.10 -1.25 -15.53
N GLU A 310 -14.37 -1.31 -14.23
CA GLU A 310 -15.72 -1.09 -13.72
C GLU A 310 -16.22 0.29 -14.16
N ASP A 311 -17.46 0.33 -14.62
CA ASP A 311 -18.18 1.55 -14.97
C ASP A 311 -19.63 1.36 -14.52
N VAL A 312 -20.11 2.31 -13.74
CA VAL A 312 -21.38 2.25 -13.03
C VAL A 312 -22.13 3.56 -13.22
N VAL A 313 -23.42 3.45 -13.50
CA VAL A 313 -24.32 4.56 -13.78
C VAL A 313 -25.31 4.68 -12.63
N TYR A 314 -25.15 5.75 -11.85
CA TYR A 314 -26.06 6.06 -10.76
C TYR A 314 -27.30 6.82 -11.23
N GLU A 315 -28.42 6.59 -10.56
CA GLU A 315 -29.63 7.38 -10.73
C GLU A 315 -29.35 8.83 -10.33
N ARG A 316 -29.90 9.77 -11.11
CA ARG A 316 -29.78 11.20 -10.84
C ARG A 316 -31.14 11.86 -10.78
N ASN A 317 -31.31 12.72 -9.78
CA ASN A 317 -32.49 13.58 -9.65
C ASN A 317 -32.53 14.65 -10.75
N SER A 318 -33.65 15.38 -10.84
CA SER A 318 -33.82 16.49 -11.79
C SER A 318 -32.76 17.60 -11.68
N ASP A 319 -32.13 17.71 -10.51
CA ASP A 319 -31.06 18.68 -10.22
C ASP A 319 -29.66 18.16 -10.61
N GLY A 320 -29.53 16.89 -11.02
CA GLY A 320 -28.28 16.26 -11.44
C GLY A 320 -27.50 15.54 -10.33
N ASP A 321 -27.97 15.62 -9.09
CA ASP A 321 -27.39 14.95 -7.92
C ASP A 321 -27.73 13.45 -7.91
N ILE A 322 -26.82 12.65 -7.36
CA ILE A 322 -27.00 11.19 -7.22
C ILE A 322 -28.15 10.91 -6.24
N VAL A 323 -29.04 10.00 -6.62
CA VAL A 323 -30.10 9.50 -5.73
C VAL A 323 -29.51 8.44 -4.83
N TYR A 324 -29.80 8.55 -3.54
CA TYR A 324 -29.45 7.57 -2.53
C TYR A 324 -30.70 6.85 -2.06
N ASP A 325 -30.59 5.56 -1.77
CA ASP A 325 -31.67 4.75 -1.20
C ASP A 325 -31.89 5.05 0.29
N ASP A 326 -32.82 4.31 0.91
CA ASP A 326 -33.15 4.46 2.33
C ASP A 326 -31.99 4.08 3.27
N ASP A 327 -31.02 3.30 2.77
CA ASP A 327 -29.82 2.87 3.49
C ASP A 327 -28.63 3.84 3.29
N GLY A 328 -28.80 4.85 2.42
CA GLY A 328 -27.80 5.87 2.15
C GLY A 328 -26.79 5.49 1.06
N GLU A 329 -27.05 4.42 0.30
CA GLU A 329 -26.23 3.95 -0.82
C GLU A 329 -26.73 4.53 -2.15
N PRO A 330 -25.83 4.81 -3.11
CA PRO A 330 -26.21 5.41 -4.37
C PRO A 330 -26.95 4.40 -5.26
N VAL A 331 -28.15 4.75 -5.72
CA VAL A 331 -28.99 3.85 -6.52
C VAL A 331 -28.35 3.60 -7.89
N VAL A 332 -28.03 2.35 -8.19
CA VAL A 332 -27.42 1.94 -9.46
C VAL A 332 -28.50 1.66 -10.50
N THR A 333 -28.40 2.31 -11.65
CA THR A 333 -29.32 2.13 -12.80
C THR A 333 -28.75 1.25 -13.90
N GLY A 334 -27.44 1.03 -13.89
CA GLY A 334 -26.77 0.10 -14.79
C GLY A 334 -25.27 0.07 -14.57
N GLY A 335 -24.65 -1.05 -14.93
CA GLY A 335 -23.21 -1.23 -14.91
C GLY A 335 -22.74 -1.97 -16.17
N ASN A 336 -21.45 -1.87 -16.48
CA ASN A 336 -20.88 -2.73 -17.50
C ASN A 336 -20.65 -4.16 -16.96
N VAL A 337 -20.30 -5.09 -17.85
CA VAL A 337 -20.04 -6.50 -17.45
C VAL A 337 -18.90 -6.66 -16.44
N ALA A 338 -17.97 -5.70 -16.38
CA ALA A 338 -16.88 -5.71 -15.41
C ALA A 338 -17.38 -5.39 -14.00
N TYR A 339 -18.24 -4.38 -13.85
CA TYR A 339 -18.95 -4.11 -12.60
C TYR A 339 -19.84 -5.31 -12.24
N LYS A 340 -20.74 -5.70 -13.14
CA LYS A 340 -21.77 -6.71 -12.87
C LYS A 340 -21.21 -8.10 -12.53
N TYR A 341 -20.32 -8.65 -13.36
CA TYR A 341 -19.86 -10.03 -13.21
C TYR A 341 -18.45 -10.16 -12.61
N GLY A 342 -17.73 -9.06 -12.42
CA GLY A 342 -16.36 -9.05 -11.91
C GLY A 342 -16.19 -9.78 -10.57
N PRO A 343 -16.98 -9.46 -9.53
CA PRO A 343 -16.91 -10.13 -8.24
C PRO A 343 -17.20 -11.63 -8.32
N ALA A 344 -18.27 -12.01 -9.02
CA ALA A 344 -18.66 -13.42 -9.21
C ALA A 344 -17.61 -14.22 -9.98
N LEU A 345 -17.00 -13.61 -11.01
CA LEU A 345 -15.95 -14.23 -11.80
C LEU A 345 -14.66 -14.38 -10.98
N PHE A 346 -14.31 -13.39 -10.16
CA PHE A 346 -13.13 -13.44 -9.30
C PHE A 346 -13.27 -14.51 -8.21
N ASP A 347 -14.41 -14.57 -7.53
CA ASP A 347 -14.70 -15.60 -6.51
C ASP A 347 -14.65 -17.02 -7.10
N ALA A 348 -15.03 -17.20 -8.37
CA ALA A 348 -14.99 -18.49 -9.05
C ALA A 348 -13.56 -19.05 -9.26
N GLN A 349 -12.53 -18.23 -9.16
CA GLN A 349 -11.13 -18.65 -9.31
C GLN A 349 -10.28 -18.35 -8.07
N ALA A 350 -10.87 -17.81 -7.02
CA ALA A 350 -10.19 -17.48 -5.77
C ALA A 350 -10.79 -18.27 -4.62
N MET A 351 -9.99 -19.10 -3.94
CA MET A 351 -10.42 -19.68 -2.67
C MET A 351 -10.30 -18.63 -1.57
N THR A 352 -11.31 -18.55 -0.71
CA THR A 352 -11.24 -17.77 0.53
C THR A 352 -10.34 -18.47 1.56
N TRP A 353 -9.93 -17.74 2.60
CA TRP A 353 -9.22 -18.33 3.74
C TRP A 353 -9.99 -19.44 4.44
N ALA A 354 -11.32 -19.36 4.50
CA ALA A 354 -12.16 -20.39 5.09
C ALA A 354 -12.24 -21.65 4.20
N GLU A 355 -12.43 -21.46 2.89
CA GLU A 355 -12.51 -22.57 1.93
C GLU A 355 -11.19 -23.34 1.82
N ILE A 356 -10.04 -22.65 1.89
CA ILE A 356 -8.75 -23.35 1.85
C ILE A 356 -8.49 -24.18 3.12
N ASP A 357 -8.93 -23.71 4.29
CA ASP A 357 -8.84 -24.49 5.54
C ASP A 357 -9.68 -25.77 5.41
N GLU A 358 -10.93 -25.65 4.94
CA GLU A 358 -11.81 -26.80 4.68
C GLU A 358 -11.20 -27.76 3.65
N SER A 359 -10.68 -27.23 2.53
CA SER A 359 -10.02 -28.00 1.48
C SER A 359 -8.74 -28.71 1.95
N ARG A 360 -8.05 -28.21 2.98
CA ARG A 360 -6.86 -28.86 3.56
C ARG A 360 -7.23 -30.00 4.49
N ASN A 361 -8.35 -29.87 5.18
CA ASN A 361 -8.82 -30.83 6.16
C ASN A 361 -9.50 -32.05 5.52
N SER A 362 -10.07 -31.90 4.32
CA SER A 362 -10.85 -32.97 3.66
C SER A 362 -10.65 -33.00 2.14
N PRO A 363 -10.18 -34.13 1.56
CA PRO A 363 -10.09 -34.29 0.11
C PRO A 363 -11.44 -34.25 -0.61
N GLU A 364 -12.52 -34.67 0.07
CA GLU A 364 -13.88 -34.61 -0.49
C GLU A 364 -14.37 -33.17 -0.56
N ASP A 365 -14.17 -32.37 0.49
CA ASP A 365 -14.53 -30.96 0.50
C ASP A 365 -13.70 -30.15 -0.50
N ARG A 366 -12.41 -30.47 -0.65
CA ARG A 366 -11.58 -29.91 -1.70
C ARG A 366 -12.19 -30.10 -3.10
N GLN A 367 -12.62 -31.33 -3.42
CA GLN A 367 -13.22 -31.62 -4.72
C GLN A 367 -14.56 -30.90 -4.89
N ARG A 368 -15.39 -30.86 -3.84
CA ARG A 368 -16.67 -30.15 -3.85
C ARG A 368 -16.49 -28.65 -4.07
N ILE A 369 -15.56 -28.01 -3.36
CA ILE A 369 -15.26 -26.57 -3.48
C ILE A 369 -14.74 -26.26 -4.88
N ILE A 370 -13.75 -27.03 -5.38
CA ILE A 370 -13.21 -26.84 -6.73
C ILE A 370 -14.30 -27.00 -7.79
N ALA A 371 -15.12 -28.05 -7.69
CA ALA A 371 -16.20 -28.29 -8.64
C ALA A 371 -17.25 -27.17 -8.61
N GLY A 372 -17.63 -26.69 -7.42
CA GLY A 372 -18.58 -25.58 -7.28
C GLY A 372 -18.05 -24.28 -7.88
N LYS A 373 -16.77 -23.95 -7.64
CA LYS A 373 -16.11 -22.78 -8.23
C LYS A 373 -15.95 -22.88 -9.74
N GLN A 374 -15.63 -24.06 -10.27
CA GLN A 374 -15.62 -24.33 -11.70
C GLN A 374 -17.01 -24.20 -12.34
N GLU A 375 -18.06 -24.67 -11.65
CA GLU A 375 -19.44 -24.50 -12.09
C GLU A 375 -19.84 -23.02 -12.16
N GLN A 376 -19.50 -22.26 -11.12
CA GLN A 376 -19.71 -20.82 -11.07
C GLN A 376 -19.01 -20.11 -12.22
N TRP A 377 -17.73 -20.43 -12.47
CA TRP A 377 -16.98 -19.87 -13.60
C TRP A 377 -17.72 -20.09 -14.92
N LEU A 378 -18.19 -21.30 -15.18
CA LEU A 378 -18.90 -21.63 -16.41
C LEU A 378 -20.22 -20.87 -16.55
N LYS A 379 -21.00 -20.73 -15.48
CA LYS A 379 -22.25 -19.96 -15.47
C LYS A 379 -22.00 -18.50 -15.77
N VAL A 380 -21.05 -17.88 -15.07
CA VAL A 380 -20.70 -16.47 -15.23
C VAL A 380 -20.10 -16.21 -16.62
N ALA A 381 -19.18 -17.05 -17.08
CA ALA A 381 -18.60 -16.93 -18.42
C ALA A 381 -19.66 -17.05 -19.53
N ALA A 382 -20.66 -17.93 -19.37
CA ALA A 382 -21.77 -18.05 -20.31
C ALA A 382 -22.72 -16.83 -20.29
N ALA A 383 -22.87 -16.17 -19.13
CA ALA A 383 -23.61 -14.91 -19.04
C ALA A 383 -22.85 -13.78 -19.75
N ILE A 384 -21.54 -13.66 -19.51
CA ILE A 384 -20.66 -12.69 -20.19
C ILE A 384 -20.67 -12.91 -21.71
N GLU A 385 -20.59 -14.16 -22.19
CA GLU A 385 -20.62 -14.49 -23.63
C GLU A 385 -21.86 -13.94 -24.35
N ARG A 386 -23.01 -13.93 -23.67
CA ARG A 386 -24.29 -13.45 -24.23
C ARG A 386 -24.42 -11.94 -24.20
N GLU A 387 -23.95 -11.31 -23.13
CA GLU A 387 -24.13 -9.88 -22.88
C GLU A 387 -23.03 -9.03 -23.55
N ASP A 388 -21.78 -9.50 -23.50
CA ASP A 388 -20.62 -8.81 -24.07
C ASP A 388 -19.61 -9.80 -24.69
N PRO A 389 -19.78 -10.11 -25.99
CA PRO A 389 -18.87 -11.00 -26.71
C PRO A 389 -17.42 -10.49 -26.78
N GLU A 390 -17.20 -9.17 -26.65
CA GLU A 390 -15.87 -8.58 -26.66
C GLU A 390 -15.14 -8.82 -25.33
N ALA A 391 -15.83 -8.63 -24.20
CA ALA A 391 -15.29 -9.01 -22.90
C ALA A 391 -15.02 -10.52 -22.82
N TYR A 392 -15.93 -11.34 -23.35
CA TYR A 392 -15.74 -12.79 -23.44
C TYR A 392 -14.50 -13.17 -24.25
N ALA A 393 -14.22 -12.51 -25.38
CA ALA A 393 -13.00 -12.77 -26.17
C ALA A 393 -11.71 -12.47 -25.39
N THR A 394 -11.74 -11.50 -24.48
CA THR A 394 -10.59 -11.18 -23.61
C THR A 394 -10.46 -12.23 -22.49
N LEU A 395 -11.60 -12.65 -21.91
CA LEU A 395 -11.68 -13.70 -20.90
C LEU A 395 -11.10 -15.03 -21.41
N THR A 396 -11.38 -15.37 -22.66
CA THR A 396 -10.84 -16.58 -23.30
C THR A 396 -9.37 -16.46 -23.73
N GLY A 397 -8.73 -15.31 -23.48
CA GLY A 397 -7.35 -15.05 -23.91
C GLY A 397 -7.18 -14.92 -25.43
N ALA A 398 -8.26 -14.74 -26.20
CA ALA A 398 -8.16 -14.58 -27.66
C ALA A 398 -7.49 -13.24 -28.05
N ARG A 399 -7.39 -12.29 -27.11
CA ARG A 399 -6.73 -10.99 -27.27
C ARG A 399 -5.54 -10.87 -26.32
N GLY A 400 -4.56 -11.77 -26.47
CA GLY A 400 -3.42 -11.86 -25.55
C GLY A 400 -2.63 -10.55 -25.43
N TRP A 401 -2.45 -9.81 -26.53
CA TRP A 401 -1.73 -8.53 -26.51
C TRP A 401 -2.44 -7.40 -25.75
N ASP A 402 -3.77 -7.43 -25.68
CA ASP A 402 -4.54 -6.45 -24.89
C ASP A 402 -4.32 -6.70 -23.38
N ARG A 403 -4.16 -7.97 -22.99
CA ARG A 403 -3.82 -8.38 -21.61
C ARG A 403 -2.40 -7.99 -21.22
N VAL A 404 -1.44 -7.97 -22.16
CA VAL A 404 -0.06 -7.48 -21.89
C VAL A 404 -0.07 -6.00 -21.51
N GLY A 405 -0.84 -5.17 -22.21
CA GLY A 405 -0.91 -3.74 -21.88
C GLY A 405 -1.39 -3.48 -20.44
N THR A 406 -2.38 -4.26 -19.99
CA THR A 406 -2.95 -4.17 -18.63
C THR A 406 -2.08 -4.87 -17.58
N GLY A 407 -1.44 -6.00 -17.91
CA GLY A 407 -0.43 -6.66 -17.08
C GLY A 407 0.76 -5.77 -16.78
N PHE A 408 1.28 -5.09 -17.80
CA PHE A 408 2.35 -4.11 -17.63
C PHE A 408 1.94 -2.93 -16.73
N LEU A 409 0.69 -2.46 -16.86
CA LEU A 409 0.15 -1.43 -15.96
C LEU A 409 0.03 -1.93 -14.51
N ALA A 410 -0.40 -3.17 -14.30
CA ALA A 410 -0.45 -3.80 -12.98
C ALA A 410 0.94 -3.85 -12.35
N LEU A 411 1.94 -4.29 -13.12
CA LEU A 411 3.33 -4.37 -12.69
C LEU A 411 3.90 -3.00 -12.33
N LEU A 412 3.70 -1.98 -13.17
CA LEU A 412 4.15 -0.63 -12.86
C LEU A 412 3.44 -0.03 -11.63
N SER A 413 2.13 -0.28 -11.50
CA SER A 413 1.36 0.14 -10.33
C SER A 413 1.92 -0.49 -9.06
N ALA A 414 2.18 -1.80 -9.09
CA ALA A 414 2.78 -2.53 -7.98
C ALA A 414 4.17 -2.00 -7.62
N ILE A 415 5.04 -1.74 -8.61
CA ILE A 415 6.37 -1.18 -8.37
C ILE A 415 6.29 0.21 -7.71
N PHE A 416 5.46 1.11 -8.25
CA PHE A 416 5.36 2.47 -7.73
C PHE A 416 4.68 2.53 -6.36
N PHE A 417 3.67 1.69 -6.15
CA PHE A 417 3.05 1.50 -4.85
C PHE A 417 4.06 0.99 -3.82
N ALA A 418 4.70 -0.14 -4.11
CA ALA A 418 5.54 -0.84 -3.16
C ALA A 418 6.87 -0.11 -2.89
N ALA A 419 7.41 0.67 -3.83
CA ALA A 419 8.72 1.32 -3.65
C ALA A 419 8.79 2.21 -2.39
N PHE A 420 7.76 3.03 -2.17
CA PHE A 420 7.69 3.86 -0.97
C PHE A 420 7.30 3.05 0.26
N ASP A 421 6.28 2.20 0.14
CA ASP A 421 5.74 1.41 1.24
C ASP A 421 6.78 0.43 1.82
N ILE A 422 7.48 -0.35 0.99
CA ILE A 422 8.59 -1.22 1.40
C ILE A 422 9.64 -0.41 2.15
N THR A 423 10.01 0.77 1.65
CA THR A 423 11.04 1.59 2.30
C THR A 423 10.57 2.10 3.66
N ALA A 424 9.33 2.57 3.77
CA ALA A 424 8.76 3.02 5.04
C ALA A 424 8.74 1.86 6.06
N SER A 425 8.24 0.70 5.65
CA SER A 425 8.18 -0.51 6.48
C SER A 425 9.58 -0.98 6.93
N ILE A 426 10.59 -0.99 6.05
CA ILE A 426 11.98 -1.29 6.43
C ILE A 426 12.51 -0.31 7.48
N LEU A 427 12.22 0.99 7.33
CA LEU A 427 12.70 2.01 8.27
C LEU A 427 12.01 1.92 9.63
N ILE A 428 10.72 1.56 9.65
CA ILE A 428 9.98 1.25 10.87
C ILE A 428 10.60 0.03 11.56
N ILE A 429 10.81 -1.06 10.81
CA ILE A 429 11.47 -2.28 11.30
C ILE A 429 12.86 -2.00 11.85
N LEU A 430 13.67 -1.20 11.14
CA LEU A 430 14.99 -0.79 11.60
C LEU A 430 14.91 0.04 12.89
N GLY A 431 13.88 0.89 13.01
CA GLY A 431 13.62 1.67 14.20
C GLY A 431 13.35 0.79 15.43
N PHE A 432 12.45 -0.19 15.29
CA PHE A 432 12.19 -1.19 16.34
C PHE A 432 13.45 -2.00 16.67
N LEU A 433 14.19 -2.43 15.66
CA LEU A 433 15.45 -3.15 15.85
C LEU A 433 16.44 -2.32 16.67
N LEU A 434 16.60 -1.03 16.39
CA LEU A 434 17.49 -0.14 17.15
C LEU A 434 17.07 0.03 18.61
N ILE A 435 15.77 0.16 18.87
CA ILE A 435 15.24 0.25 20.24
C ILE A 435 15.56 -1.03 21.01
N ARG A 436 15.34 -2.18 20.37
CA ARG A 436 15.60 -3.50 20.93
C ARG A 436 17.08 -3.74 21.25
N TRP A 437 17.99 -3.32 20.36
CA TRP A 437 19.42 -3.35 20.63
C TRP A 437 19.86 -2.37 21.72
N ALA A 438 19.15 -1.25 21.89
CA ALA A 438 19.45 -0.31 22.96
C ALA A 438 19.23 -0.92 24.35
N VAL A 439 18.20 -1.77 24.51
CA VAL A 439 17.93 -2.52 25.76
C VAL A 439 19.17 -3.33 26.19
N VAL A 440 19.79 -4.07 25.25
CA VAL A 440 21.01 -4.85 25.51
C VAL A 440 22.21 -3.96 25.87
N ALA A 441 22.28 -2.76 25.29
CA ALA A 441 23.39 -1.84 25.51
C ALA A 441 23.26 -1.00 26.81
N ILE A 442 22.06 -0.93 27.42
CA ILE A 442 21.80 -0.14 28.62
C ILE A 442 22.68 -0.57 29.81
N PRO A 443 22.84 -1.86 30.16
CA PRO A 443 23.72 -2.26 31.27
C PRO A 443 25.19 -1.86 31.05
N LEU A 444 25.69 -1.98 29.82
CA LEU A 444 27.06 -1.59 29.46
C LEU A 444 27.27 -0.09 29.61
N ILE A 445 26.40 0.71 29.02
CA ILE A 445 26.53 2.18 28.99
C ILE A 445 26.13 2.79 30.34
N GLY A 446 25.20 2.15 31.05
CA GLY A 446 24.69 2.55 32.35
C GLY A 446 25.79 2.70 33.40
N THR A 447 26.74 1.76 33.47
CA THR A 447 27.89 1.85 34.38
C THR A 447 28.72 3.12 34.16
N ILE A 448 28.98 3.48 32.89
CA ILE A 448 29.70 4.70 32.51
C ILE A 448 28.84 5.94 32.80
N ALA A 449 27.53 5.84 32.56
CA ALA A 449 26.59 6.93 32.78
C ALA A 449 26.43 7.29 34.25
N ILE A 450 26.54 6.34 35.18
CA ILE A 450 26.51 6.61 36.64
C ILE A 450 27.66 7.55 37.05
N LEU A 451 28.88 7.35 36.52
CA LEU A 451 30.03 8.22 36.82
C LEU A 451 29.95 9.58 36.14
N ARG A 452 29.45 9.57 34.90
CA ARG A 452 29.34 10.77 34.09
C ARG A 452 27.98 10.76 33.40
N PRO A 453 26.94 11.31 34.07
CA PRO A 453 25.56 11.33 33.54
C PRO A 453 25.44 11.97 32.15
N ALA A 454 26.40 12.86 31.83
CA ALA A 454 26.52 13.52 30.55
C ALA A 454 27.58 12.91 29.62
N SER A 455 27.97 11.65 29.81
CA SER A 455 28.96 10.98 28.97
C SER A 455 28.51 10.96 27.51
N GLY A 456 29.48 11.12 26.59
CA GLY A 456 29.17 11.12 25.16
C GLY A 456 28.50 9.83 24.72
N GLY A 457 28.82 8.68 25.33
CA GLY A 457 28.22 7.38 25.05
C GLY A 457 26.72 7.32 25.39
N PHE A 458 26.35 7.69 26.61
CA PHE A 458 24.94 7.69 27.03
C PHE A 458 24.08 8.66 26.22
N LYS A 459 24.57 9.89 25.99
CA LYS A 459 23.88 10.87 25.15
C LYS A 459 23.67 10.36 23.71
N ARG A 460 24.65 9.65 23.16
CA ARG A 460 24.54 9.06 21.82
C ARG A 460 23.51 7.95 21.77
N LEU A 461 23.48 7.05 22.77
CA LEU A 461 22.46 6.00 22.84
C LEU A 461 21.06 6.59 22.99
N VAL A 462 20.85 7.50 23.94
CA VAL A 462 19.53 8.14 24.13
C VAL A 462 19.11 8.91 22.88
N SER A 463 20.02 9.67 22.26
CA SER A 463 19.71 10.39 21.02
C SER A 463 19.39 9.44 19.86
N MET A 464 20.02 8.27 19.79
CA MET A 464 19.74 7.25 18.77
C MET A 464 18.37 6.63 18.97
N VAL A 465 18.02 6.24 20.21
CA VAL A 465 16.70 5.69 20.56
C VAL A 465 15.60 6.70 20.29
N VAL A 466 15.77 7.94 20.74
CA VAL A 466 14.79 9.01 20.48
C VAL A 466 14.65 9.28 18.98
N ALA A 467 15.75 9.28 18.22
CA ALA A 467 15.70 9.41 16.77
C ALA A 467 14.96 8.24 16.11
N ALA A 468 15.17 7.00 16.58
CA ALA A 468 14.47 5.82 16.09
C ALA A 468 12.97 5.92 16.35
N VAL A 469 12.55 6.24 17.57
CA VAL A 469 11.13 6.48 17.95
C VAL A 469 10.48 7.54 17.05
N ILE A 470 11.13 8.71 16.90
CA ILE A 470 10.60 9.78 16.06
C ILE A 470 10.50 9.31 14.60
N ASN A 471 11.51 8.60 14.09
CA ASN A 471 11.49 8.11 12.71
C ASN A 471 10.38 7.09 12.50
N VAL A 472 10.18 6.14 13.42
CA VAL A 472 9.07 5.16 13.37
C VAL A 472 7.73 5.88 13.23
N VAL A 473 7.45 6.83 14.13
CA VAL A 473 6.20 7.60 14.09
C VAL A 473 6.08 8.40 12.78
N VAL A 474 7.14 9.09 12.36
CA VAL A 474 7.12 9.90 11.14
C VAL A 474 6.89 9.06 9.88
N PHE A 475 7.56 7.90 9.76
CA PHE A 475 7.37 7.01 8.61
C PHE A 475 6.01 6.31 8.66
N GLY A 476 5.51 5.99 9.86
CA GLY A 476 4.18 5.47 10.06
C GLY A 476 3.07 6.43 9.62
N VAL A 477 3.14 7.69 10.06
CA VAL A 477 2.24 8.77 9.60
C VAL A 477 2.34 8.93 8.08
N ALA A 478 3.55 8.95 7.54
CA ALA A 478 3.73 9.14 6.11
C ALA A 478 3.18 7.96 5.28
N ALA A 479 3.31 6.72 5.78
CA ALA A 479 2.70 5.55 5.18
C ALA A 479 1.18 5.65 5.19
N ALA A 480 0.58 6.07 6.32
CA ALA A 480 -0.86 6.30 6.43
C ALA A 480 -1.36 7.33 5.40
N VAL A 481 -0.72 8.51 5.35
CA VAL A 481 -1.05 9.58 4.40
C VAL A 481 -0.86 9.13 2.95
N TYR A 482 0.19 8.34 2.69
CA TYR A 482 0.45 7.79 1.36
C TYR A 482 -0.65 6.83 0.92
N LEU A 483 -1.01 5.86 1.76
CA LEU A 483 -2.07 4.88 1.47
C LEU A 483 -3.42 5.57 1.25
N PHE A 484 -3.75 6.56 2.08
CA PHE A 484 -4.93 7.40 1.91
C PHE A 484 -4.93 8.11 0.55
N ALA A 485 -3.83 8.79 0.21
CA ALA A 485 -3.72 9.49 -1.07
C ALA A 485 -3.80 8.53 -2.26
N VAL A 486 -3.18 7.35 -2.18
CA VAL A 486 -3.25 6.34 -3.23
C VAL A 486 -4.67 5.80 -3.38
N SER A 487 -5.39 5.53 -2.28
CA SER A 487 -6.77 5.01 -2.33
C SER A 487 -7.69 5.97 -3.08
N HIS A 488 -7.57 7.27 -2.82
CA HIS A 488 -8.33 8.31 -3.51
C HIS A 488 -7.95 8.46 -5.00
N VAL A 489 -6.71 8.16 -5.36
CA VAL A 489 -6.29 8.17 -6.77
C VAL A 489 -6.86 6.96 -7.52
N LEU A 490 -6.94 5.81 -6.87
CA LEU A 490 -7.43 4.57 -7.47
C LEU A 490 -8.96 4.54 -7.59
N SER A 491 -9.68 5.11 -6.62
CA SER A 491 -11.13 5.28 -6.68
C SER A 491 -11.59 6.36 -7.67
N ALA A 492 -10.69 7.26 -8.09
CA ALA A 492 -11.02 8.28 -9.08
C ALA A 492 -11.27 7.66 -10.47
N SER A 493 -12.35 8.09 -11.13
CA SER A 493 -12.74 7.69 -12.49
C SER A 493 -11.84 8.34 -13.57
N ILE A 494 -10.53 8.08 -13.49
CA ILE A 494 -9.52 8.57 -14.42
C ILE A 494 -8.86 7.40 -15.19
N PRO A 495 -8.25 7.65 -16.36
CA PRO A 495 -7.58 6.59 -17.11
C PRO A 495 -6.50 5.89 -16.27
N GLY A 496 -6.45 4.55 -16.29
CA GLY A 496 -5.56 3.76 -15.44
C GLY A 496 -4.08 4.14 -15.55
N TRP A 497 -3.59 4.47 -16.76
CA TRP A 497 -2.20 4.93 -16.95
C TRP A 497 -1.90 6.23 -16.18
N LEU A 498 -2.88 7.12 -16.03
CA LEU A 498 -2.76 8.34 -15.25
C LEU A 498 -2.72 8.03 -13.75
N GLN A 499 -3.52 7.06 -13.28
CA GLN A 499 -3.46 6.56 -11.90
C GLN A 499 -2.04 6.09 -11.57
N VAL A 500 -1.43 5.26 -12.43
CA VAL A 500 -0.06 4.76 -12.24
C VAL A 500 0.96 5.90 -12.10
N ILE A 501 0.88 6.92 -12.97
CA ILE A 501 1.78 8.07 -12.92
C ILE A 501 1.57 8.87 -11.63
N LEU A 502 0.32 9.09 -11.21
CA LEU A 502 0.00 9.82 -9.98
C LEU A 502 0.52 9.07 -8.75
N ILE A 503 0.37 7.75 -8.68
CA ILE A 503 0.93 6.92 -7.59
C ILE A 503 2.45 7.04 -7.54
N GLY A 504 3.12 6.96 -8.71
CA GLY A 504 4.56 7.17 -8.79
C GLY A 504 5.01 8.56 -8.35
N LEU A 505 4.27 9.61 -8.73
CA LEU A 505 4.54 10.98 -8.31
C LEU A 505 4.30 11.18 -6.81
N LEU A 506 3.23 10.62 -6.25
CA LEU A 506 2.95 10.66 -4.81
C LEU A 506 4.07 9.98 -4.03
N GLY A 507 4.52 8.80 -4.48
CA GLY A 507 5.65 8.09 -3.88
C GLY A 507 6.94 8.92 -3.93
N LEU A 508 7.22 9.58 -5.06
CA LEU A 508 8.38 10.46 -5.23
C LEU A 508 8.29 11.70 -4.32
N VAL A 509 7.11 12.32 -4.22
CA VAL A 509 6.88 13.48 -3.33
C VAL A 509 7.08 13.06 -1.88
N ALA A 510 6.48 11.95 -1.44
CA ALA A 510 6.66 11.41 -0.10
C ALA A 510 8.14 11.14 0.19
N TRP A 511 8.87 10.57 -0.77
CA TRP A 511 10.31 10.35 -0.69
C TRP A 511 11.11 11.66 -0.53
N MET A 512 10.78 12.67 -1.33
CA MET A 512 11.48 13.96 -1.34
C MET A 512 11.23 14.76 -0.05
N VAL A 513 10.03 14.64 0.52
CA VAL A 513 9.64 15.29 1.78
C VAL A 513 10.34 14.62 2.96
N LEU A 514 10.30 13.28 3.05
CA LEU A 514 10.86 12.55 4.19
C LEU A 514 12.39 12.45 4.16
N ARG A 515 12.99 12.45 2.96
CA ARG A 515 14.44 12.29 2.73
C ARG A 515 15.03 11.14 3.56
N PRO A 516 14.58 9.89 3.33
CA PRO A 516 14.90 8.74 4.18
C PRO A 516 16.40 8.56 4.41
N TYR A 517 17.24 8.78 3.39
CA TYR A 517 18.71 8.71 3.53
C TYR A 517 19.29 9.66 4.60
N ARG A 518 18.71 10.85 4.77
CA ARG A 518 19.14 11.79 5.82
C ARG A 518 18.72 11.30 7.21
N ARG A 519 17.57 10.64 7.31
CA ARG A 519 17.08 10.05 8.57
C ARG A 519 17.93 8.85 8.98
N ILE A 520 18.37 8.00 8.04
CA ILE A 520 19.33 6.92 8.32
C ILE A 520 20.66 7.49 8.87
N ALA A 521 21.17 8.58 8.28
CA ALA A 521 22.39 9.22 8.77
C ALA A 521 22.25 9.76 10.21
N SER A 522 21.04 10.17 10.61
CA SER A 522 20.78 10.59 12.00
C SER A 522 20.88 9.45 13.02
N LEU A 523 20.62 8.20 12.59
CA LEU A 523 20.73 7.01 13.44
C LEU A 523 22.20 6.64 13.74
N ARG A 524 23.17 7.13 12.96
CA ARG A 524 24.61 6.87 13.16
C ARG A 524 25.25 7.68 14.32
N GLY A 525 24.47 8.50 15.03
CA GLY A 525 24.90 9.16 16.28
C GLY A 525 25.82 10.38 16.11
N GLY A 526 25.77 11.06 14.95
CA GLY A 526 26.56 12.26 14.63
C GLY A 526 25.84 13.60 14.81
N SER A 527 24.52 13.61 15.00
CA SER A 527 23.70 14.83 15.02
C SER A 527 23.14 15.13 16.41
N THR A 528 22.95 16.42 16.72
CA THR A 528 22.28 16.84 17.97
C THR A 528 20.81 16.42 17.98
N LEU A 529 20.20 16.25 19.17
CA LEU A 529 18.79 15.86 19.36
C LEU A 529 17.82 16.69 18.52
N ALA A 530 18.06 18.00 18.40
CA ALA A 530 17.28 18.93 17.57
C ALA A 530 17.45 18.68 16.06
N GLU A 531 18.60 18.17 15.64
CA GLU A 531 18.95 17.89 14.25
C GLU A 531 18.44 16.50 13.83
N ALA A 532 18.39 15.55 14.76
CA ALA A 532 17.72 14.26 14.61
C ALA A 532 16.18 14.41 14.57
N ALA A 533 15.61 15.27 15.43
CA ALA A 533 14.17 15.52 15.47
C ALA A 533 13.68 16.40 14.30
N PHE A 534 14.34 17.55 14.03
CA PHE A 534 13.80 18.58 13.14
C PHE A 534 14.58 18.82 11.84
N GLY A 535 15.69 18.13 11.58
CA GLY A 535 16.43 18.20 10.31
C GLY A 535 17.01 19.58 9.93
N ARG A 536 16.86 20.60 10.78
CA ARG A 536 17.43 21.95 10.60
C ARG A 536 18.83 21.99 11.20
N ARG A 537 19.84 22.17 10.35
CA ARG A 537 21.14 22.69 10.81
C ARG A 537 20.85 24.05 11.44
N ARG A 538 21.16 24.23 12.73
CA ARG A 538 21.41 25.58 13.24
C ARG A 538 22.59 26.10 12.42
N ALA A 539 22.32 27.05 11.53
CA ALA A 539 23.39 27.88 10.99
C ALA A 539 24.07 28.50 12.21
N ASN A 540 25.35 28.17 12.42
CA ASN A 540 26.17 28.84 13.42
C ASN A 540 26.19 30.32 13.03
N VAL A 541 25.37 31.13 13.68
CA VAL A 541 25.57 32.58 13.70
C VAL A 541 26.79 32.78 14.58
N GLU A 542 27.94 32.83 13.93
CA GLU A 542 29.19 33.24 14.53
C GLU A 542 29.04 34.70 14.94
N VAL A 543 28.63 34.93 16.20
CA VAL A 543 28.68 36.25 16.81
C VAL A 543 30.15 36.57 16.98
N LYS A 544 30.69 37.23 15.96
CA LYS A 544 32.02 37.81 15.95
C LYS A 544 32.02 38.94 16.99
N ASN A 545 32.32 38.60 18.24
CA ASN A 545 32.62 39.58 19.28
C ASN A 545 33.86 40.36 18.83
N LYS A 546 33.62 41.47 18.14
CA LYS A 546 34.63 42.45 17.82
C LYS A 546 34.95 43.15 19.14
N THR A 547 35.99 42.67 19.81
CA THR A 547 36.68 43.40 20.86
C THR A 547 37.06 44.78 20.32
N VAL A 548 36.27 45.78 20.67
CA VAL A 548 36.68 47.18 20.60
C VAL A 548 37.62 47.38 21.78
N VAL A 549 38.91 47.22 21.51
CA VAL A 549 39.96 47.73 22.38
C VAL A 549 39.87 49.24 22.27
N ASN A 550 39.28 49.89 23.28
CA ASN A 550 39.44 51.32 23.47
C ASN A 550 40.42 51.51 24.63
N ASN A 551 41.64 51.90 24.28
CA ASN A 551 42.66 52.33 25.23
C ASN A 551 42.38 53.80 25.58
N ASN A 552 42.23 54.04 26.88
CA ASN A 552 42.63 55.22 27.67
C ASN A 552 41.51 55.60 28.64
N GLU A 553 41.72 55.40 29.95
CA GLU A 553 42.25 56.46 30.82
C GLU A 553 42.47 55.92 32.23
N LYS A 554 43.62 56.27 32.83
CA LYS A 554 43.97 55.97 34.23
C LYS A 554 43.25 56.95 35.16
N VAL A 555 42.47 56.44 36.10
CA VAL A 555 42.36 57.04 37.44
C VAL A 555 42.32 55.91 38.48
N ARG A 556 43.16 56.07 39.52
CA ARG A 556 43.38 55.19 40.66
C ARG A 556 42.47 55.62 41.83
N THR A 557 42.34 54.73 42.82
CA THR A 557 41.72 54.88 44.17
C THR A 557 40.19 54.92 44.16
N GLU A 558 39.43 54.18 44.98
CA GLU A 558 39.63 53.84 46.39
C GLU A 558 38.72 52.68 46.87
N SER A 559 39.06 52.12 48.03
CA SER A 559 38.44 51.00 48.76
C SER A 559 37.06 51.28 49.36
N ALA A 560 36.46 50.20 49.90
CA ALA A 560 35.38 50.13 50.91
C ALA A 560 33.95 50.20 50.32
N LYS A 561 32.90 49.53 50.80
CA LYS A 561 32.65 48.56 51.88
C LYS A 561 31.15 48.21 51.77
N GLU A 562 30.82 46.92 51.82
CA GLU A 562 29.73 46.32 52.61
C GLU A 562 28.41 47.13 52.78
N GLU A 563 27.30 46.63 52.22
CA GLU A 563 26.02 46.42 52.92
C GLU A 563 24.95 45.85 51.97
N ALA A 564 24.40 44.69 52.33
CA ALA A 564 22.99 44.38 52.12
C ALA A 564 22.25 44.87 53.39
N PRO A 565 20.94 45.20 53.40
CA PRO A 565 19.93 44.17 53.19
C PRO A 565 18.56 44.60 52.62
N GLU A 566 17.79 43.56 52.27
CA GLU A 566 16.36 43.36 52.54
C GLU A 566 15.22 44.10 51.81
N THR A 567 14.45 43.25 51.10
CA THR A 567 12.97 43.14 51.05
C THR A 567 12.10 44.36 50.71
N ARG A 568 11.28 44.21 49.68
CA ARG A 568 9.80 44.16 49.83
C ARG A 568 9.12 43.64 48.56
N ALA A 569 8.22 42.69 48.76
CA ALA A 569 7.28 42.19 47.76
C ALA A 569 6.20 43.22 47.45
N GLU A 570 5.73 43.29 46.19
CA GLU A 570 4.29 43.41 45.95
C GLU A 570 3.86 42.95 44.54
N THR A 571 2.83 42.12 44.59
CA THR A 571 2.00 41.53 43.55
C THR A 571 1.24 42.57 42.72
N ARG A 572 1.16 42.41 41.39
CA ARG A 572 -0.09 42.59 40.61
C ARG A 572 0.04 42.24 39.12
N GLU A 573 -0.69 41.20 38.71
CA GLU A 573 -1.32 41.06 37.39
C GLU A 573 -2.84 41.29 37.57
N PRO A 574 -3.67 41.31 36.51
CA PRO A 574 -3.49 41.90 35.17
C PRO A 574 -4.70 42.79 34.80
N ALA A 575 -4.67 43.49 33.66
CA ALA A 575 -5.88 44.12 33.11
C ALA A 575 -5.91 44.04 31.57
N ALA A 576 -7.09 43.64 31.10
CA ALA A 576 -7.42 43.26 29.75
C ALA A 576 -7.72 44.44 28.80
N ALA A 577 -7.63 44.09 27.50
CA ALA A 577 -8.49 44.46 26.38
C ALA A 577 -8.90 45.93 26.15
N LYS A 578 -8.58 46.43 24.95
CA LYS A 578 -9.47 47.29 24.17
C LYS A 578 -9.26 47.08 22.66
N VAL A 579 -10.40 46.93 21.99
CA VAL A 579 -10.66 46.82 20.55
C VAL A 579 -10.95 48.22 19.98
N SER A 580 -10.47 48.53 18.77
CA SER A 580 -11.28 49.14 17.68
C SER A 580 -10.46 49.35 16.39
N ASP A 581 -10.83 48.62 15.34
CA ASP A 581 -11.14 49.03 13.96
C ASP A 581 -10.44 50.23 13.28
N ASN A 582 -9.86 49.95 12.10
CA ASN A 582 -10.39 50.28 10.75
C ASN A 582 -9.43 50.95 9.73
N VAL A 583 -9.54 50.43 8.48
CA VAL A 583 -9.30 51.04 7.15
C VAL A 583 -7.92 50.89 6.45
N SER A 584 -7.95 50.01 5.44
CA SER A 584 -7.50 50.11 4.02
C SER A 584 -6.32 51.02 3.62
N SER A 585 -5.39 50.43 2.84
CA SER A 585 -4.98 50.86 1.47
C SER A 585 -3.45 50.80 1.20
N GLY A 586 -3.08 50.32 0.00
CA GLY A 586 -1.90 50.79 -0.72
C GLY A 586 -0.67 49.87 -0.84
N LEU A 587 -0.63 49.06 -1.89
CA LEU A 587 0.63 48.58 -2.51
C LEU A 587 1.44 49.77 -3.07
N PRO A 588 2.77 49.68 -3.11
CA PRO A 588 3.50 50.25 -4.24
C PRO A 588 4.60 49.33 -4.83
N ALA A 589 5.07 49.78 -6.00
CA ALA A 589 5.61 49.01 -7.10
C ALA A 589 7.15 48.82 -7.14
N ARG A 590 7.54 47.88 -8.01
CA ARG A 590 8.88 47.56 -8.51
C ARG A 590 9.51 48.72 -9.31
N PRO A 591 10.86 48.83 -9.31
CA PRO A 591 11.57 49.39 -10.46
C PRO A 591 12.66 48.46 -11.03
N THR A 592 12.71 48.39 -12.36
CA THR A 592 13.88 48.02 -13.19
C THR A 592 14.51 49.31 -13.75
N PRO A 593 15.84 49.32 -13.96
CA PRO A 593 16.40 49.45 -15.32
C PRO A 593 17.69 48.59 -15.46
N GLY A 594 18.31 48.29 -16.59
CA GLY A 594 18.30 48.75 -17.98
C GLY A 594 19.54 48.13 -18.63
N ARG A 595 19.45 47.82 -19.93
CA ARG A 595 20.38 47.03 -20.75
C ARG A 595 21.43 47.94 -21.40
N ASP A 596 22.67 47.46 -21.58
CA ASP A 596 23.53 47.87 -22.70
C ASP A 596 24.59 46.80 -23.03
N THR A 597 24.96 46.79 -24.31
CA THR A 597 25.62 45.74 -25.10
C THR A 597 27.10 46.03 -25.39
N SER A 598 27.95 44.99 -25.51
CA SER A 598 28.92 44.70 -26.60
C SER A 598 30.18 43.90 -26.17
N SER A 599 30.61 42.99 -27.06
CA SER A 599 31.64 41.92 -26.98
C SER A 599 33.08 42.43 -27.29
N PRO A 600 34.16 41.63 -27.54
CA PRO A 600 34.46 40.19 -27.32
C PRO A 600 35.90 39.85 -26.80
N GLY A 601 36.12 38.58 -26.38
CA GLY A 601 37.32 37.78 -26.75
C GLY A 601 38.53 37.67 -25.80
N ARG A 602 38.83 36.45 -25.31
CA ARG A 602 40.16 35.80 -25.48
C ARG A 602 40.22 34.33 -25.02
N SER A 603 41.10 33.61 -25.71
CA SER A 603 41.30 32.18 -25.93
C SER A 603 41.82 31.31 -24.76
N ARG A 604 41.62 29.99 -24.93
CA ARG A 604 42.27 28.83 -24.24
C ARG A 604 43.78 28.74 -24.59
N PRO A 605 44.60 27.94 -23.87
CA PRO A 605 44.75 26.47 -24.06
C PRO A 605 44.93 25.71 -22.71
N GLY A 606 44.99 24.39 -22.52
CA GLY A 606 45.06 23.18 -23.35
C GLY A 606 45.71 22.04 -22.52
N TYR A 607 45.14 20.82 -22.59
CA TYR A 607 45.69 19.45 -22.38
C TYR A 607 46.53 19.04 -21.15
N SER A 608 46.14 17.92 -20.51
CA SER A 608 46.82 16.61 -20.73
C SER A 608 46.07 15.43 -20.09
N ILE A 609 46.15 14.30 -20.81
CA ILE A 609 45.64 12.95 -20.51
C ILE A 609 46.85 12.12 -20.05
N TYR A 610 46.68 11.21 -19.08
CA TYR A 610 47.64 10.13 -18.86
C TYR A 610 46.95 8.79 -18.58
N ARG A 611 47.41 7.76 -19.32
CA ARG A 611 47.12 6.32 -19.25
C ARG A 611 48.46 5.59 -19.43
N PRO A 612 48.66 4.42 -18.81
CA PRO A 612 49.15 3.25 -19.56
C PRO A 612 48.35 1.97 -19.18
N THR A 613 47.82 1.10 -20.08
CA THR A 613 48.42 0.05 -20.94
C THR A 613 49.27 -0.98 -20.17
N THR A 614 49.15 -2.31 -20.26
CA THR A 614 48.48 -3.27 -21.18
C THR A 614 48.56 -4.70 -20.60
N ALA A 615 47.71 -5.61 -21.11
CA ALA A 615 47.46 -7.01 -20.72
C ALA A 615 48.62 -8.03 -21.00
N PRO A 616 48.44 -9.37 -20.80
CA PRO A 616 47.72 -10.18 -21.80
C PRO A 616 46.79 -11.29 -21.25
N ARG A 617 46.01 -11.77 -22.21
CA ARG A 617 44.89 -12.73 -22.23
C ARG A 617 45.36 -14.20 -22.29
N ARG A 618 44.65 -15.14 -21.66
CA ARG A 618 44.60 -16.57 -22.06
C ARG A 618 43.22 -17.18 -21.79
N GLU A 619 42.87 -18.14 -22.64
CA GLU A 619 41.57 -18.75 -22.93
C GLU A 619 41.13 -19.87 -21.97
N ALA A 620 39.82 -20.12 -22.01
CA ALA A 620 39.07 -21.40 -21.97
C ALA A 620 39.59 -22.59 -21.12
N GLY A 621 38.69 -23.10 -20.26
CA GLY A 621 38.82 -24.44 -19.67
C GLY A 621 37.69 -24.79 -18.69
N ASP A 622 36.96 -25.85 -19.05
CA ASP A 622 36.02 -26.70 -18.31
C ASP A 622 35.96 -26.68 -16.75
N ARG A 623 34.70 -26.64 -16.24
CA ARG A 623 33.99 -27.50 -15.24
C ARG A 623 34.72 -27.97 -13.94
N PRO A 624 34.04 -28.44 -12.85
CA PRO A 624 32.62 -28.81 -12.71
C PRO A 624 31.90 -28.35 -11.40
N MET A 625 30.61 -28.68 -11.37
CA MET A 625 29.65 -28.71 -10.26
C MET A 625 30.20 -29.34 -8.97
N VAL A 626 29.82 -28.76 -7.83
CA VAL A 626 29.88 -29.41 -6.51
C VAL A 626 28.46 -29.84 -6.14
N SER A 627 28.26 -31.16 -6.15
CA SER A 627 27.11 -31.84 -5.58
C SER A 627 27.28 -31.91 -4.06
N VAL A 628 26.28 -31.45 -3.30
CA VAL A 628 26.10 -31.82 -1.90
C VAL A 628 25.21 -33.06 -1.87
N ARG A 629 25.74 -34.17 -1.34
CA ARG A 629 24.95 -35.36 -0.96
C ARG A 629 24.51 -35.22 0.50
N PRO A 630 23.41 -35.87 0.91
CA PRO A 630 22.84 -35.77 2.24
C PRO A 630 23.53 -36.76 3.20
N ASP A 631 23.62 -36.35 4.46
CA ASP A 631 23.43 -37.18 5.65
C ASP A 631 22.54 -36.40 6.62
#